data_AF-A0A517QWF2-F1
#
_entry.id   AF-A0A517QWF2-F1
#
_cell.length_a   1.000
_cell.length_b   1.000
_cell.length_c   1.000
_cell.angle_alpha   90.00
_cell.angle_beta   90.00
_cell.angle_gamma   90.00
#
_symmetry.space_group_name_H-M   'P 1'
#
loop_
_entity.id
_entity.type
_entity.pdbx_description
1 polymer ?
#
loop_
_entity_poly.entity_id
_entity_poly.type
_entity_poly.pdbx_seq_one_letter_code
_entity_poly.pdbx_strand_id
1 'polypeptide(L)'
;MTFWRTETMRERIPAEQLIAPYREEHVTRSAYELCQGSEAFITSTENKVKIELAAGKSLVIPPGQFALLLTEERINVPMNAIAFISMRFGVKRRGLINVSGFHVDPGFEGRLKFSVYNAGSSDITITQGDRVFLIWYANLDDNTTDGYPSAGPDQDKISSDDQNVMHGEIASPAELRSQIEVLRREVDSKTENLKHLGMNIKLVLTVFLSLVVAILLRLFFMSYFAAPSSSDIEQLRIDVIKEMRKELLELEENSRATSESQTEEQDNVLDRRPDQPNNEGDAVDNVDVAPNRQNSVNSSSTTD
;
A
#
# COMPACT_ATOMS: atom_id res chain seq x y z
N MET A 1 -54.04 10.10 32.34
CA MET A 1 -53.55 10.40 30.99
C MET A 1 -53.95 9.28 30.05
N THR A 2 -54.65 9.62 28.96
CA THR A 2 -55.09 8.66 27.94
C THR A 2 -54.64 9.13 26.57
N PHE A 3 -54.13 8.20 25.75
CA PHE A 3 -53.81 8.47 24.34
C PHE A 3 -55.10 8.64 23.53
N TRP A 4 -55.06 9.53 22.55
CA TRP A 4 -56.19 9.72 21.64
C TRP A 4 -56.31 8.52 20.71
N ARG A 5 -57.53 7.99 20.58
CA ARG A 5 -57.85 6.97 19.57
C ARG A 5 -57.91 7.59 18.17
N THR A 6 -57.83 6.73 17.15
CA THR A 6 -57.96 7.12 15.74
C THR A 6 -59.16 8.02 15.47
N GLU A 7 -60.35 7.73 16.03
CA GLU A 7 -61.56 8.52 15.81
C GLU A 7 -61.43 9.92 16.41
N THR A 8 -60.91 10.02 17.64
CA THR A 8 -60.67 11.31 18.31
C THR A 8 -59.66 12.16 17.54
N MET A 9 -58.62 11.55 16.97
CA MET A 9 -57.67 12.26 16.11
C MET A 9 -58.36 12.79 14.85
N ARG A 10 -59.19 11.98 14.18
CA ARG A 10 -59.93 12.41 12.98
C ARG A 10 -60.90 13.56 13.24
N GLU A 11 -61.48 13.61 14.44
CA GLU A 11 -62.38 14.69 14.85
C GLU A 11 -61.60 15.95 15.25
N ARG A 12 -60.63 15.83 16.16
CA ARG A 12 -59.97 16.98 16.79
C ARG A 12 -58.91 17.63 15.91
N ILE A 13 -58.12 16.87 15.16
CA ILE A 13 -57.04 17.45 14.34
C ILE A 13 -57.56 18.50 13.35
N PRO A 14 -58.58 18.21 12.51
CA PRO A 14 -59.12 19.22 11.60
C PRO A 14 -59.93 20.30 12.33
N ALA A 15 -60.67 19.96 13.40
CA ALA A 15 -61.50 20.93 14.13
C ALA A 15 -60.69 21.98 14.88
N GLU A 16 -59.57 21.57 15.50
CA GLU A 16 -58.69 22.42 16.30
C GLU A 16 -57.43 22.85 15.53
N GLN A 17 -57.30 22.46 14.25
CA GLN A 17 -56.15 22.76 13.37
C GLN A 17 -54.80 22.33 13.98
N LEU A 18 -54.77 21.13 14.57
CA LEU A 18 -53.59 20.63 15.28
C LEU A 18 -52.45 20.22 14.35
N ILE A 19 -52.76 19.86 13.11
CA ILE A 19 -51.79 19.45 12.09
C ILE A 19 -52.21 20.06 10.76
N ALA A 20 -51.30 20.78 10.09
CA ALA A 20 -51.55 21.40 8.80
C ALA A 20 -50.37 21.17 7.82
N PRO A 21 -50.60 20.65 6.60
CA PRO A 21 -51.89 20.22 6.05
C PRO A 21 -52.39 18.90 6.67
N TYR A 22 -53.70 18.82 6.93
CA TYR A 22 -54.35 17.61 7.42
C TYR A 22 -54.73 16.68 6.26
N ARG A 23 -54.37 15.41 6.38
CA ARG A 23 -54.73 14.33 5.46
C ARG A 23 -55.27 13.15 6.27
N GLU A 24 -56.52 12.78 6.03
CA GLU A 24 -57.21 11.77 6.84
C GLU A 24 -56.55 10.39 6.72
N GLU A 25 -55.99 10.07 5.55
CA GLU A 25 -55.29 8.82 5.28
C GLU A 25 -53.98 8.66 6.06
N HIS A 26 -53.46 9.73 6.66
CA HIS A 26 -52.29 9.69 7.53
C HIS A 26 -52.62 9.31 8.98
N VAL A 27 -53.91 9.31 9.36
CA VAL A 27 -54.34 8.86 10.69
C VAL A 27 -54.38 7.33 10.70
N THR A 28 -53.48 6.71 11.46
CA THR A 28 -53.36 5.26 11.58
C THR A 28 -53.06 4.84 13.01
N ARG A 29 -53.81 3.85 13.54
CA ARG A 29 -53.48 3.16 14.80
C ARG A 29 -53.22 4.14 15.95
N SER A 30 -54.09 5.14 16.11
CA SER A 30 -53.98 6.18 17.13
C SER A 30 -52.75 7.10 16.99
N ALA A 31 -52.15 7.16 15.80
CA ALA A 31 -51.07 8.07 15.46
C ALA A 31 -51.41 8.83 14.17
N TYR A 32 -50.72 9.94 13.95
CA TYR A 32 -50.65 10.60 12.64
C TYR A 32 -49.27 10.39 12.03
N GLU A 33 -49.23 9.95 10.77
CA GLU A 33 -48.01 9.80 9.99
C GLU A 33 -47.60 11.14 9.36
N LEU A 34 -46.46 11.68 9.78
CA LEU A 34 -45.92 12.95 9.28
C LEU A 34 -44.91 12.71 8.16
N CYS A 35 -44.85 13.67 7.24
CA CYS A 35 -44.04 13.56 6.04
C CYS A 35 -42.71 14.29 6.16
N GLN A 36 -41.72 13.85 5.39
CA GLN A 36 -40.50 14.61 5.15
C GLN A 36 -40.82 15.89 4.39
N GLY A 37 -40.50 17.03 5.00
CA GLY A 37 -40.66 18.35 4.41
C GLY A 37 -39.58 18.71 3.40
N SER A 38 -39.62 19.97 2.95
CA SER A 38 -38.74 20.51 1.90
C SER A 38 -37.35 20.90 2.40
N GLU A 39 -37.04 20.76 3.69
CA GLU A 39 -35.74 21.12 4.24
C GLU A 39 -35.10 19.94 4.96
N ALA A 40 -33.81 19.79 4.73
CA ALA A 40 -32.95 18.87 5.45
C ALA A 40 -31.55 19.44 5.60
N PHE A 41 -30.75 18.86 6.48
CA PHE A 41 -29.33 19.14 6.61
C PHE A 41 -28.60 17.82 6.85
N ILE A 42 -27.41 17.63 6.26
CA ILE A 42 -26.58 16.44 6.46
C ILE A 42 -25.14 16.85 6.67
N THR A 43 -24.49 16.25 7.68
CA THR A 43 -23.09 16.52 8.04
C THR A 43 -22.07 16.19 6.96
N SER A 44 -22.35 15.25 6.05
CA SER A 44 -21.44 14.85 4.97
C SER A 44 -21.39 15.82 3.79
N THR A 45 -22.25 16.82 3.74
CA THR A 45 -22.27 17.76 2.61
C THR A 45 -21.03 18.63 2.70
N GLU A 46 -20.22 18.72 1.63
CA GLU A 46 -18.93 19.46 1.64
C GLU A 46 -19.07 20.90 2.12
N ASN A 47 -20.16 21.58 1.72
CA ASN A 47 -20.44 22.95 2.14
C ASN A 47 -21.26 23.06 3.43
N LYS A 48 -21.69 21.92 4.01
CA LYS A 48 -22.52 21.82 5.21
C LYS A 48 -23.67 22.86 5.19
N VAL A 49 -24.37 22.94 4.07
CA VAL A 49 -25.47 23.91 3.86
C VAL A 49 -26.80 23.17 3.98
N LYS A 50 -27.84 23.90 4.40
CA LYS A 50 -29.24 23.48 4.27
C LYS A 50 -29.53 22.97 2.85
N ILE A 51 -30.17 21.82 2.77
CA ILE A 51 -30.64 21.19 1.54
C ILE A 51 -32.12 21.52 1.38
N GLU A 52 -32.46 22.20 0.29
CA GLU A 52 -33.84 22.39 -0.13
C GLU A 52 -34.25 21.25 -1.07
N LEU A 53 -35.20 20.45 -0.63
CA LEU A 53 -35.74 19.30 -1.34
C LEU A 53 -36.99 19.72 -2.11
N ALA A 54 -36.89 19.75 -3.44
CA ALA A 54 -38.06 19.86 -4.31
C ALA A 54 -38.96 18.61 -4.17
N ALA A 55 -40.22 18.75 -4.56
CA ALA A 55 -41.19 17.65 -4.43
C ALA A 55 -40.70 16.37 -5.13
N GLY A 56 -40.76 15.24 -4.43
CA GLY A 56 -40.30 13.94 -4.93
C GLY A 56 -38.79 13.80 -5.07
N LYS A 57 -37.97 14.77 -4.63
CA LYS A 57 -36.52 14.61 -4.56
C LYS A 57 -36.11 13.85 -3.33
N SER A 58 -35.08 13.01 -3.51
CA SER A 58 -34.55 12.17 -2.46
C SER A 58 -33.26 12.75 -1.87
N LEU A 59 -33.19 12.63 -0.55
CA LEU A 59 -32.04 12.84 0.29
C LEU A 59 -31.39 11.49 0.61
N VAL A 60 -30.07 11.43 0.59
CA VAL A 60 -29.32 10.23 1.00
C VAL A 60 -28.53 10.55 2.26
N ILE A 61 -28.75 9.76 3.32
CA ILE A 61 -28.01 9.86 4.57
C ILE A 61 -26.99 8.71 4.60
N PRO A 62 -25.68 8.98 4.40
CA PRO A 62 -24.66 7.94 4.43
C PRO A 62 -24.47 7.34 5.84
N PRO A 63 -23.92 6.12 5.95
CA PRO A 63 -23.52 5.54 7.22
C PRO A 63 -22.65 6.47 8.06
N GLY A 64 -22.94 6.55 9.36
CA GLY A 64 -22.21 7.37 10.32
C GLY A 64 -22.47 8.88 10.21
N GLN A 65 -23.46 9.31 9.43
CA GLN A 65 -23.77 10.73 9.28
C GLN A 65 -24.99 11.12 10.11
N PHE A 66 -24.98 12.36 10.59
CA PHE A 66 -26.14 12.99 11.19
C PHE A 66 -26.93 13.74 10.12
N ALA A 67 -28.24 13.72 10.27
CA ALA A 67 -29.12 14.56 9.49
C ALA A 67 -30.12 15.27 10.40
N LEU A 68 -30.49 16.49 10.02
CA LEU A 68 -31.64 17.19 10.57
C LEU A 68 -32.73 17.20 9.53
N LEU A 69 -33.89 16.67 9.87
CA LEU A 69 -35.03 16.52 8.97
C LEU A 69 -36.19 17.38 9.47
N LEU A 70 -36.77 18.19 8.58
CA LEU A 70 -37.95 19.00 8.90
C LEU A 70 -39.23 18.30 8.45
N THR A 71 -40.31 18.38 9.24
CA THR A 71 -41.63 17.87 8.81
C THR A 71 -42.30 18.74 7.75
N GLU A 72 -43.12 18.12 6.90
CA GLU A 72 -44.01 18.83 5.97
C GLU A 72 -45.17 19.49 6.70
N GLU A 73 -45.66 18.89 7.76
CA GLU A 73 -46.76 19.42 8.54
C GLU A 73 -46.27 20.36 9.64
N ARG A 74 -47.02 21.45 9.82
CA ARG A 74 -46.98 22.31 11.00
C ARG A 74 -47.87 21.69 12.08
N ILE A 75 -47.34 21.61 13.29
CA ILE A 75 -47.95 20.97 14.45
C ILE A 75 -48.30 22.04 15.47
N ASN A 76 -49.52 21.94 16.00
CA ASN A 76 -50.01 22.66 17.15
C ASN A 76 -50.39 21.64 18.24
N VAL A 77 -49.88 21.84 19.45
CA VAL A 77 -50.23 21.04 20.62
C VAL A 77 -51.04 21.92 21.58
N PRO A 78 -52.31 21.59 21.88
CA PRO A 78 -53.13 22.43 22.75
C PRO A 78 -52.66 22.35 24.21
N MET A 79 -53.01 23.35 25.02
CA MET A 79 -52.56 23.47 26.43
C MET A 79 -53.04 22.34 27.35
N ASN A 80 -54.05 21.56 26.94
CA ASN A 80 -54.57 20.39 27.65
C ASN A 80 -54.03 19.05 27.12
N ALA A 81 -53.03 19.07 26.24
CA ALA A 81 -52.46 17.85 25.69
C ALA A 81 -50.94 17.93 25.62
N ILE A 82 -50.32 16.76 25.61
CA ILE A 82 -48.92 16.56 25.26
C ILE A 82 -48.88 15.64 24.04
N ALA A 83 -47.90 15.84 23.16
CA ALA A 83 -47.70 14.94 22.04
C ALA A 83 -46.39 14.15 22.16
N PHE A 84 -46.38 12.93 21.66
CA PHE A 84 -45.20 12.06 21.60
C PHE A 84 -44.79 11.89 20.15
N ILE A 85 -43.49 11.84 19.89
CA ILE A 85 -42.96 11.71 18.54
C ILE A 85 -42.07 10.49 18.41
N SER A 86 -42.11 9.89 17.23
CA SER A 86 -41.22 8.79 16.87
C SER A 86 -41.02 8.73 15.37
N MET A 87 -40.24 7.75 14.92
CA MET A 87 -40.06 7.43 13.52
C MET A 87 -40.80 6.14 13.21
N ARG A 88 -41.30 6.02 11.97
CA ARG A 88 -41.87 4.76 11.50
C ARG A 88 -40.83 3.65 11.57
N PHE A 89 -41.26 2.50 12.07
CA PHE A 89 -40.38 1.34 12.24
C PHE A 89 -39.66 0.93 10.95
N GLY A 90 -40.35 1.01 9.80
CA GLY A 90 -39.78 0.69 8.49
C GLY A 90 -38.54 1.52 8.14
N VAL A 91 -38.50 2.79 8.55
CA VAL A 91 -37.33 3.66 8.38
C VAL A 91 -36.29 3.34 9.46
N LYS A 92 -36.71 3.24 10.72
CA LYS A 92 -35.85 2.99 11.89
C LYS A 92 -35.02 1.70 11.75
N ARG A 93 -35.63 0.61 11.27
CA ARG A 93 -34.97 -0.69 11.10
C ARG A 93 -33.82 -0.70 10.09
N ARG A 94 -33.69 0.33 9.25
CA ARG A 94 -32.56 0.50 8.33
C ARG A 94 -31.29 1.00 9.03
N GLY A 95 -31.37 1.28 10.34
CA GLY A 95 -30.28 1.83 11.13
C GLY A 95 -30.42 3.32 11.43
N LEU A 96 -31.54 3.95 11.05
CA LEU A 96 -31.78 5.35 11.35
C LEU A 96 -32.25 5.51 12.80
N ILE A 97 -31.43 6.13 13.63
CA ILE A 97 -31.67 6.38 15.04
C ILE A 97 -32.21 7.79 15.21
N ASN A 98 -33.31 7.94 15.94
CA ASN A 98 -33.79 9.25 16.37
C ASN A 98 -32.97 9.73 17.58
N VAL A 99 -32.38 10.92 17.46
CA VAL A 99 -31.58 11.59 18.49
C VAL A 99 -32.33 12.80 19.06
N SER A 100 -33.48 13.18 18.46
CA SER A 100 -34.33 14.27 18.96
C SER A 100 -34.99 13.92 20.30
N GLY A 101 -35.69 14.91 20.86
CA GLY A 101 -36.64 14.70 21.96
C GLY A 101 -37.74 13.68 21.61
N PHE A 102 -38.41 13.16 22.64
CA PHE A 102 -39.44 12.13 22.51
C PHE A 102 -40.88 12.66 22.59
N HIS A 103 -41.05 13.91 23.00
CA HIS A 103 -42.34 14.58 23.15
C HIS A 103 -42.30 16.00 22.60
N VAL A 104 -43.49 16.59 22.49
CA VAL A 104 -43.74 17.97 22.09
C VAL A 104 -44.62 18.57 23.17
N ASP A 105 -44.18 19.70 23.70
CA ASP A 105 -44.79 20.34 24.85
C ASP A 105 -46.16 20.97 24.53
N PRO A 106 -47.06 21.10 25.53
CA PRO A 106 -48.30 21.84 25.38
C PRO A 106 -48.02 23.28 24.95
N GLY A 107 -48.78 23.82 24.01
CA GLY A 107 -48.60 25.17 23.47
C GLY A 107 -47.56 25.29 22.34
N PHE A 108 -46.88 24.21 21.95
CA PHE A 108 -45.97 24.23 20.81
C PHE A 108 -46.71 24.51 19.50
N GLU A 109 -46.17 25.41 18.69
CA GLU A 109 -46.65 25.70 17.33
C GLU A 109 -45.48 25.82 16.34
N GLY A 110 -45.24 24.79 15.54
CA GLY A 110 -43.98 24.65 14.80
C GLY A 110 -44.00 23.53 13.77
N ARG A 111 -43.03 23.52 12.86
CA ARG A 111 -42.62 22.26 12.21
C ARG A 111 -41.66 21.52 13.14
N LEU A 112 -41.75 20.20 13.14
CA LEU A 112 -40.87 19.38 13.98
C LEU A 112 -39.54 19.16 13.27
N LYS A 113 -38.46 19.30 14.04
CA LYS A 113 -37.09 19.07 13.60
C LYS A 113 -36.61 17.75 14.21
N PHE A 114 -36.31 16.77 13.36
CA PHE A 114 -35.82 15.45 13.76
C PHE A 114 -34.32 15.35 13.52
N SER A 115 -33.55 15.36 14.59
CA SER A 115 -32.13 14.99 14.56
C SER A 115 -32.00 13.47 14.49
N VAL A 116 -31.40 12.96 13.42
CA VAL A 116 -31.25 11.53 13.18
C VAL A 116 -29.80 11.15 12.89
N TYR A 117 -29.45 9.91 13.21
CA TYR A 117 -28.12 9.34 12.96
C TYR A 117 -28.25 8.02 12.21
N ASN A 118 -27.53 7.87 11.10
CA ASN A 118 -27.47 6.59 10.39
C ASN A 118 -26.41 5.69 11.05
N ALA A 119 -26.84 4.82 11.95
CA ALA A 119 -26.02 3.76 12.56
C ALA A 119 -25.95 2.48 11.70
N GLY A 120 -26.64 2.45 10.56
CA GLY A 120 -26.62 1.33 9.62
C GLY A 120 -25.30 1.25 8.85
N SER A 121 -25.15 0.17 8.08
CA SER A 121 -24.00 -0.04 7.20
C SER A 121 -24.26 0.39 5.74
N SER A 122 -25.46 0.88 5.44
CA SER A 122 -25.88 1.28 4.09
C SER A 122 -26.50 2.68 4.09
N ASP A 123 -26.47 3.31 2.93
CA ASP A 123 -27.16 4.57 2.68
C ASP A 123 -28.67 4.45 2.96
N ILE A 124 -29.21 5.49 3.59
CA ILE A 124 -30.66 5.60 3.85
C ILE A 124 -31.22 6.72 3.00
N THR A 125 -32.01 6.34 2.01
CA THR A 125 -32.73 7.28 1.15
C THR A 125 -34.09 7.65 1.76
N ILE A 126 -34.37 8.95 1.81
CA ILE A 126 -35.64 9.54 2.23
C ILE A 126 -36.07 10.54 1.15
N THR A 127 -37.31 10.46 0.67
CA THR A 127 -37.84 11.36 -0.34
C THR A 127 -38.74 12.40 0.30
N GLN A 128 -38.74 13.63 -0.22
CA GLN A 128 -39.73 14.63 0.18
C GLN A 128 -41.15 14.06 -0.01
N GLY A 129 -41.99 14.20 1.01
CA GLY A 129 -43.34 13.63 1.05
C GLY A 129 -43.41 12.20 1.58
N ASP A 130 -42.28 11.52 1.82
CA ASP A 130 -42.29 10.22 2.46
C ASP A 130 -42.85 10.35 3.89
N ARG A 131 -43.77 9.46 4.24
CA ARG A 131 -44.27 9.33 5.61
C ARG A 131 -43.18 8.70 6.47
N VAL A 132 -42.44 9.52 7.22
CA VAL A 132 -41.25 9.09 7.97
C VAL A 132 -41.50 9.10 9.47
N PHE A 133 -42.27 10.08 9.96
CA PHE A 133 -42.44 10.30 11.39
C PHE A 133 -43.84 9.95 11.87
N LEU A 134 -43.97 9.81 13.17
CA LEU A 134 -45.21 9.50 13.86
C LEU A 134 -45.40 10.50 15.00
N ILE A 135 -46.64 10.94 15.18
CA ILE A 135 -47.05 11.73 16.34
C ILE A 135 -48.30 11.11 16.99
N TRP A 136 -48.29 11.03 18.31
CA TRP A 136 -49.43 10.64 19.15
C TRP A 136 -49.78 11.79 20.08
N TYR A 137 -51.06 11.95 20.39
CA TYR A 137 -51.51 12.93 21.38
C TYR A 137 -52.05 12.21 22.62
N ALA A 138 -51.81 12.80 23.79
CA ALA A 138 -52.33 12.35 25.06
C ALA A 138 -52.92 13.52 25.84
N ASN A 139 -54.05 13.27 26.52
CA ASN A 139 -54.66 14.28 27.39
C ASN A 139 -53.85 14.45 28.67
N LEU A 140 -53.68 15.72 29.06
CA LEU A 140 -53.34 16.11 30.42
C LEU A 140 -54.57 15.99 31.32
N ASP A 141 -54.35 16.06 32.63
CA ASP A 141 -55.41 16.11 33.64
C ASP A 141 -56.17 17.45 33.64
N ASP A 142 -55.49 18.56 33.32
CA ASP A 142 -56.08 19.87 33.06
C ASP A 142 -55.20 20.69 32.07
N ASN A 143 -55.61 21.91 31.73
CA ASN A 143 -54.78 22.87 31.01
C ASN A 143 -53.53 23.21 31.83
N THR A 144 -52.36 23.13 31.20
CA THR A 144 -51.12 23.62 31.82
C THR A 144 -51.02 25.15 31.71
N THR A 145 -50.33 25.78 32.65
CA THR A 145 -50.08 27.24 32.66
C THR A 145 -48.71 27.61 32.12
N ASP A 146 -47.79 26.64 32.06
CA ASP A 146 -46.40 26.74 31.62
C ASP A 146 -46.20 26.11 30.23
N GLY A 147 -47.01 26.54 29.27
CA GLY A 147 -46.88 26.08 27.89
C GLY A 147 -45.53 26.45 27.27
N TYR A 148 -45.21 25.76 26.18
CA TYR A 148 -44.05 26.03 25.35
C TYR A 148 -43.98 27.53 25.03
N PRO A 149 -42.83 28.19 25.26
CA PRO A 149 -42.71 29.62 25.01
C PRO A 149 -43.09 29.93 23.57
N SER A 150 -43.91 30.96 23.36
CA SER A 150 -44.26 31.45 22.03
C SER A 150 -42.99 31.66 21.23
N ALA A 151 -42.73 30.77 20.29
CA ALA A 151 -41.42 30.68 19.68
C ALA A 151 -41.16 31.89 18.78
N GLY A 152 -39.90 32.33 18.73
CA GLY A 152 -39.44 33.26 17.73
C GLY A 152 -39.64 32.74 16.29
N PRO A 153 -39.37 33.56 15.26
CA PRO A 153 -39.75 33.32 13.85
C PRO A 153 -39.12 32.08 13.15
N ASP A 154 -38.39 31.21 13.86
CA ASP A 154 -37.49 30.20 13.29
C ASP A 154 -37.93 28.73 13.53
N GLN A 155 -39.17 28.47 13.98
CA GLN A 155 -39.66 27.10 14.16
C GLN A 155 -40.12 26.39 12.88
N ASP A 156 -40.33 27.14 11.79
CA ASP A 156 -40.80 26.58 10.52
C ASP A 156 -39.67 26.26 9.54
N LYS A 157 -38.41 26.43 9.94
CA LYS A 157 -37.24 26.20 9.10
C LYS A 157 -36.07 25.71 9.92
N ILE A 158 -35.10 25.09 9.26
CA ILE A 158 -33.81 24.79 9.86
C ILE A 158 -33.01 26.09 9.97
N SER A 159 -32.75 26.56 11.19
CA SER A 159 -32.02 27.80 11.44
C SER A 159 -30.50 27.61 11.30
N SER A 160 -29.74 28.70 11.33
CA SER A 160 -28.27 28.64 11.42
C SER A 160 -27.80 28.05 12.76
N ASP A 161 -28.55 28.27 13.83
CA ASP A 161 -28.20 27.75 15.16
C ASP A 161 -28.37 26.23 15.22
N ASP A 162 -29.42 25.71 14.58
CA ASP A 162 -29.63 24.27 14.43
C ASP A 162 -28.46 23.60 13.68
N GLN A 163 -27.92 24.29 12.67
CA GLN A 163 -26.74 23.83 11.93
C GLN A 163 -25.49 23.86 12.81
N ASN A 164 -25.27 24.95 13.57
CA ASN A 164 -24.12 25.13 14.44
C ASN A 164 -24.00 24.03 15.51
N VAL A 165 -25.11 23.55 16.05
CA VAL A 165 -25.13 22.40 16.98
C VAL A 165 -24.64 21.12 16.29
N MET A 166 -24.95 20.95 15.01
CA MET A 166 -24.54 19.78 14.21
C MET A 166 -23.15 19.91 13.59
N HIS A 167 -22.53 21.11 13.63
CA HIS A 167 -21.22 21.40 13.04
C HIS A 167 -20.02 20.98 13.90
N GLY A 168 -20.23 20.58 15.17
CA GLY A 168 -19.17 19.99 15.98
C GLY A 168 -18.52 18.82 15.22
N GLU A 169 -17.22 18.62 15.38
CA GLU A 169 -16.52 17.45 14.82
C GLU A 169 -17.04 16.18 15.49
N ILE A 170 -18.19 15.67 15.03
CA ILE A 170 -18.73 14.43 15.53
C ILE A 170 -17.96 13.32 14.83
N ALA A 171 -16.91 12.83 15.51
CA ALA A 171 -16.13 11.69 15.09
C ALA A 171 -17.02 10.44 15.06
N SER A 172 -17.75 10.24 13.97
CA SER A 172 -18.55 9.02 13.80
C SER A 172 -17.62 7.83 13.57
N PRO A 173 -18.02 6.61 13.97
CA PRO A 173 -17.23 5.41 13.70
C PRO A 173 -16.91 5.21 12.21
N ALA A 174 -17.79 5.63 11.31
CA ALA A 174 -17.56 5.54 9.86
C ALA A 174 -16.49 6.53 9.40
N GLU A 175 -16.55 7.77 9.88
CA GLU A 175 -15.56 8.80 9.59
C GLU A 175 -14.18 8.42 10.15
N LEU A 176 -14.13 7.94 11.39
CA LEU A 176 -12.92 7.39 12.00
C LEU A 176 -12.34 6.24 11.17
N ARG A 177 -13.18 5.33 10.66
CA ARG A 177 -12.73 4.25 9.78
C ARG A 177 -12.15 4.77 8.46
N SER A 178 -12.79 5.77 7.86
CA SER A 178 -12.28 6.45 6.65
C SER A 178 -10.89 7.06 6.90
N GLN A 179 -10.75 7.80 8.00
CA GLN A 179 -9.47 8.41 8.40
C GLN A 179 -8.40 7.34 8.69
N ILE A 180 -8.76 6.22 9.34
CA ILE A 180 -7.85 5.08 9.54
C ILE A 180 -7.41 4.47 8.21
N GLU A 181 -8.30 4.34 7.23
CA GLU A 181 -7.95 3.78 5.93
C GLU A 181 -7.03 4.71 5.13
N VAL A 182 -7.30 6.03 5.16
CA VAL A 182 -6.41 7.04 4.57
C VAL A 182 -5.04 7.01 5.23
N LEU A 183 -5.00 6.97 6.57
CA LEU A 183 -3.76 6.87 7.33
C LEU A 183 -2.99 5.58 7.00
N ARG A 184 -3.70 4.46 6.85
CA ARG A 184 -3.10 3.18 6.45
C ARG A 184 -2.47 3.28 5.06
N ARG A 185 -3.14 3.88 4.08
CA ARG A 185 -2.58 4.10 2.74
C ARG A 185 -1.33 4.99 2.80
N GLU A 186 -1.35 6.04 3.63
CA GLU A 186 -0.18 6.88 3.82
C GLU A 186 1.00 6.09 4.44
N VAL A 187 0.73 5.28 5.46
CA VAL A 187 1.74 4.38 6.08
C VAL A 187 2.28 3.37 5.06
N ASP A 188 1.42 2.76 4.25
CA ASP A 188 1.83 1.81 3.21
C ASP A 188 2.74 2.49 2.17
N SER A 189 2.38 3.69 1.71
CA SER A 189 3.20 4.46 0.76
C SER A 189 4.57 4.86 1.34
N LYS A 190 4.62 5.29 2.61
CA LYS A 190 5.89 5.59 3.29
C LYS A 190 6.75 4.33 3.46
N THR A 191 6.11 3.19 3.72
CA THR A 191 6.79 1.89 3.83
C THR A 191 7.38 1.46 2.49
N GLU A 192 6.68 1.67 1.37
CA GLU A 192 7.23 1.42 0.03
C GLU A 192 8.43 2.30 -0.28
N ASN A 193 8.36 3.60 0.01
CA ASN A 193 9.49 4.52 -0.16
C ASN A 193 10.72 4.09 0.67
N LEU A 194 10.51 3.66 1.91
CA LEU A 194 11.59 3.12 2.76
C LEU A 194 12.18 1.82 2.20
N LYS A 195 11.35 0.92 1.65
CA LYS A 195 11.82 -0.32 0.99
C LYS A 195 12.68 0.01 -0.24
N HIS A 196 12.25 0.94 -1.08
CA HIS A 196 13.02 1.38 -2.25
C HIS A 196 14.36 1.99 -1.85
N LEU A 197 14.39 2.83 -0.80
CA LEU A 197 15.63 3.38 -0.27
C LEU A 197 16.57 2.28 0.26
N GLY A 198 16.04 1.33 1.05
CA GLY A 198 16.79 0.19 1.55
C GLY A 198 17.34 -0.71 0.44
N MET A 199 16.58 -0.92 -0.64
CA MET A 199 17.02 -1.68 -1.81
C MET A 199 18.17 -0.98 -2.55
N ASN A 200 18.08 0.34 -2.74
CA ASN A 200 19.16 1.13 -3.35
C ASN A 200 20.43 1.09 -2.50
N ILE A 201 20.30 1.26 -1.18
CA ILE A 201 21.44 1.13 -0.25
C ILE A 201 22.07 -0.26 -0.35
N LYS A 202 21.25 -1.32 -0.36
CA LYS A 202 21.73 -2.71 -0.49
C LYS A 202 22.44 -2.95 -1.82
N LEU A 203 21.93 -2.40 -2.92
CA LEU A 203 22.58 -2.47 -4.24
C LEU A 203 23.97 -1.82 -4.20
N VAL A 204 24.06 -0.59 -3.69
CA VAL A 204 25.33 0.15 -3.57
C VAL A 204 26.34 -0.62 -2.71
N LEU A 205 25.91 -1.14 -1.55
CA LEU A 205 26.75 -1.96 -0.67
C LEU A 205 27.24 -3.25 -1.35
N THR A 206 26.38 -3.90 -2.12
CA THR A 206 26.71 -5.15 -2.83
C THR A 206 27.72 -4.89 -3.95
N VAL A 207 27.53 -3.82 -4.74
CA VAL A 207 28.48 -3.39 -5.77
C VAL A 207 29.81 -3.00 -5.15
N PHE A 208 29.79 -2.21 -4.07
CA PHE A 208 31.01 -1.81 -3.36
C PHE A 208 31.78 -3.03 -2.83
N LEU A 209 31.11 -3.97 -2.15
CA LEU A 209 31.73 -5.19 -1.64
C LEU A 209 32.33 -6.03 -2.78
N SER A 210 31.62 -6.16 -3.90
CA SER A 210 32.12 -6.89 -5.08
C SER A 210 33.38 -6.25 -5.66
N LEU A 211 33.45 -4.92 -5.70
CA LEU A 211 34.62 -4.17 -6.18
C LEU A 211 35.83 -4.38 -5.26
N VAL A 212 35.61 -4.32 -3.95
CA VAL A 212 36.66 -4.56 -2.94
C VAL A 212 37.22 -5.99 -3.09
N VAL A 213 36.36 -6.99 -3.24
CA VAL A 213 36.78 -8.39 -3.46
C VAL A 213 37.57 -8.53 -4.76
N ALA A 214 37.13 -7.91 -5.85
CA ALA A 214 37.83 -7.94 -7.13
C ALA A 214 39.24 -7.31 -7.04
N ILE A 215 39.38 -6.18 -6.32
CA ILE A 215 40.67 -5.54 -6.07
C ILE A 215 41.58 -6.45 -5.24
N LEU A 216 41.07 -7.05 -4.17
CA LEU A 216 41.83 -7.97 -3.33
C LEU A 216 42.31 -9.20 -4.12
N LEU A 217 41.45 -9.78 -4.95
CA LEU A 217 41.83 -10.88 -5.84
C LEU A 217 42.90 -10.45 -6.83
N ARG A 218 42.77 -9.27 -7.45
CA ARG A 218 43.78 -8.74 -8.38
C ARG A 218 45.14 -8.57 -7.70
N LEU A 219 45.17 -8.02 -6.49
CA LEU A 219 46.40 -7.86 -5.71
C LEU A 219 47.03 -9.21 -5.36
N PHE A 220 46.20 -10.18 -4.96
CA PHE A 220 46.64 -11.54 -4.66
C PHE A 220 47.27 -12.22 -5.88
N PHE A 221 46.59 -12.22 -7.03
CA PHE A 221 47.11 -12.81 -8.26
C PHE A 221 48.37 -12.09 -8.76
N MET A 222 48.43 -10.77 -8.65
CA MET A 222 49.63 -10.01 -9.04
C MET A 222 50.84 -10.34 -8.16
N SER A 223 50.62 -10.65 -6.88
CA SER A 223 51.68 -11.10 -5.96
C SER A 223 52.09 -12.56 -6.20
N TYR A 224 51.15 -13.45 -6.54
CA TYR A 224 51.44 -14.88 -6.75
C TYR A 224 51.99 -15.18 -8.15
N PHE A 225 51.59 -14.42 -9.17
CA PHE A 225 52.05 -14.54 -10.56
C PHE A 225 53.05 -13.45 -10.94
N ALA A 226 53.71 -12.79 -9.97
CA ALA A 226 54.83 -11.90 -10.25
C ALA A 226 55.90 -12.71 -11.01
N ALA A 227 56.02 -12.47 -12.32
CA ALA A 227 57.00 -13.14 -13.16
C ALA A 227 58.40 -12.89 -12.59
N PRO A 228 59.29 -13.91 -12.55
CA PRO A 228 60.65 -13.74 -12.07
C PRO A 228 61.30 -12.59 -12.83
N SER A 229 61.99 -11.72 -12.10
CA SER A 229 62.59 -10.53 -12.69
C SER A 229 63.65 -10.95 -13.72
N SER A 230 63.89 -10.13 -14.75
CA SER A 230 64.85 -10.48 -15.81
C SER A 230 66.25 -10.81 -15.27
N SER A 231 66.63 -10.24 -14.12
CA SER A 231 67.87 -10.56 -13.41
C SER A 231 67.91 -11.98 -12.83
N ASP A 232 66.78 -12.52 -12.39
CA ASP A 232 66.70 -13.88 -11.84
C ASP A 232 66.91 -14.93 -12.94
N ILE A 233 66.37 -14.65 -14.14
CA ILE A 233 66.56 -15.51 -15.33
C ILE A 233 68.01 -15.44 -15.82
N GLU A 234 68.64 -14.26 -15.76
CA GLU A 234 70.03 -14.07 -16.17
C GLU A 234 71.01 -14.75 -15.21
N GLN A 235 70.77 -14.70 -13.89
CA GLN A 235 71.53 -15.46 -12.90
C GLN A 235 71.40 -16.97 -13.10
N LEU A 236 70.19 -17.48 -13.35
CA LEU A 236 69.99 -18.90 -13.62
C LEU A 236 70.80 -19.36 -14.84
N ARG A 237 70.87 -18.53 -15.88
CA ARG A 237 71.66 -18.82 -17.08
C ARG A 237 73.16 -18.85 -16.78
N ILE A 238 73.64 -17.93 -15.94
CA ILE A 238 75.04 -17.88 -15.52
C ILE A 238 75.42 -19.10 -14.69
N ASP A 239 74.55 -19.52 -13.75
CA ASP A 239 74.81 -20.67 -12.89
C ASP A 239 74.82 -21.98 -13.67
N VAL A 240 73.90 -22.15 -14.64
CA VAL A 240 73.92 -23.31 -15.55
C VAL A 240 75.20 -23.34 -16.39
N ILE A 241 75.65 -22.19 -16.92
CA ILE A 241 76.90 -22.10 -17.70
C ILE A 241 78.12 -22.42 -16.82
N LYS A 242 78.12 -22.03 -15.55
CA LYS A 242 79.20 -22.37 -14.62
C LYS A 242 79.25 -23.86 -14.33
N GLU A 243 78.10 -24.49 -14.08
CA GLU A 243 78.05 -25.92 -13.78
C GLU A 243 78.49 -26.76 -15.00
N MET A 244 78.04 -26.40 -16.20
CA MET A 244 78.50 -27.04 -17.44
C MET A 244 80.01 -26.90 -17.66
N ARG A 245 80.61 -25.74 -17.32
CA ARG A 245 82.06 -25.56 -17.42
C ARG A 245 82.81 -26.40 -16.41
N LYS A 246 82.25 -26.61 -15.22
CA LYS A 246 82.84 -27.45 -14.18
C LYS A 246 82.84 -28.92 -14.58
N GLU A 247 81.73 -29.44 -15.11
CA GLU A 247 81.67 -30.80 -15.66
C GLU A 247 82.66 -31.00 -16.83
N LEU A 248 82.80 -30.00 -17.70
CA LEU A 248 83.78 -30.03 -18.80
C LEU A 248 85.22 -30.09 -18.28
N LEU A 249 85.55 -29.37 -17.21
CA LEU A 249 86.87 -29.39 -16.58
C LEU A 249 87.15 -30.74 -15.90
N GLU A 250 86.16 -31.32 -15.22
CA GLU A 250 86.28 -32.65 -14.60
C GLU A 250 86.47 -33.75 -15.68
N LEU A 251 85.81 -33.62 -16.84
CA LEU A 251 86.02 -34.49 -18.00
C LEU A 251 87.44 -34.34 -18.59
N GLU A 252 87.95 -33.11 -18.68
CA GLU A 252 89.30 -32.83 -19.17
C GLU A 252 90.38 -33.41 -18.22
N GLU A 253 90.17 -33.29 -16.91
CA GLU A 253 91.05 -33.84 -15.87
C GLU A 253 91.07 -35.37 -15.87
N ASN A 254 89.90 -36.02 -15.99
CA ASN A 254 89.81 -37.48 -16.15
C ASN A 254 90.46 -37.97 -17.46
N SER A 255 90.36 -37.19 -18.54
CA SER A 255 90.99 -37.54 -19.82
C SER A 255 92.53 -37.51 -19.75
N ARG A 256 93.11 -36.55 -19.00
CA ARG A 256 94.55 -36.49 -18.74
C ARG A 256 95.04 -37.63 -17.84
N ALA A 257 94.30 -37.96 -16.78
CA ALA A 257 94.63 -39.09 -15.91
C ALA A 257 94.63 -40.43 -16.66
N THR A 258 93.75 -40.58 -17.67
CA THR A 258 93.71 -41.78 -18.52
C THR A 258 94.92 -41.84 -19.48
N SER A 259 95.40 -40.70 -19.99
CA SER A 259 96.58 -40.64 -20.85
C SER A 259 97.92 -40.88 -20.13
N GLU A 260 98.04 -40.55 -18.84
CA GLU A 260 99.25 -40.82 -18.06
C GLU A 260 99.35 -42.29 -17.62
N SER A 261 98.22 -42.97 -17.41
CA SER A 261 98.18 -44.40 -17.05
C SER A 261 98.58 -45.36 -18.19
N GLN A 262 98.64 -44.90 -19.45
CA GLN A 262 99.03 -45.71 -20.61
C GLN A 262 100.53 -45.61 -20.99
N THR A 263 101.33 -44.82 -20.25
CA THR A 263 102.75 -44.56 -20.60
C THR A 263 103.75 -45.39 -19.77
N GLU A 264 103.32 -46.17 -18.77
CA GLU A 264 104.21 -46.97 -17.89
C GLU A 264 104.15 -48.51 -18.09
N GLU A 265 103.34 -49.02 -19.02
CA GLU A 265 103.15 -50.47 -19.18
C GLU A 265 103.17 -50.92 -20.64
N GLN A 266 104.26 -50.64 -21.37
CA GLN A 266 104.56 -51.33 -22.64
C GLN A 266 106.03 -51.21 -23.06
N ASP A 267 106.91 -51.83 -22.27
CA ASP A 267 108.28 -52.16 -22.64
C ASP A 267 108.49 -53.67 -22.42
N ASN A 268 107.73 -54.53 -23.10
CA ASN A 268 108.08 -55.95 -23.21
C ASN A 268 107.39 -56.72 -24.36
N VAL A 269 108.25 -57.37 -25.14
CA VAL A 269 108.06 -58.59 -25.96
C VAL A 269 107.41 -58.50 -27.35
N LEU A 270 108.28 -58.82 -28.30
CA LEU A 270 108.12 -59.16 -29.72
C LEU A 270 107.26 -60.42 -30.02
N ASP A 271 106.73 -60.40 -31.25
CA ASP A 271 106.57 -61.52 -32.20
C ASP A 271 105.24 -62.30 -32.23
N ARG A 272 104.40 -62.01 -33.25
CA ARG A 272 104.01 -62.93 -34.36
C ARG A 272 102.99 -62.28 -35.32
N ARG A 273 103.22 -62.47 -36.63
CA ARG A 273 102.29 -62.28 -37.78
C ARG A 273 101.29 -63.47 -37.89
N PRO A 274 100.35 -63.51 -38.87
CA PRO A 274 99.37 -62.51 -39.35
C PRO A 274 97.93 -63.12 -39.47
N ASP A 275 96.90 -62.31 -39.73
CA ASP A 275 96.04 -62.41 -40.93
C ASP A 275 94.81 -61.47 -40.90
N GLN A 276 94.60 -60.79 -42.03
CA GLN A 276 93.44 -60.02 -42.51
C GLN A 276 92.27 -60.97 -42.92
N PRO A 277 91.04 -60.53 -43.36
CA PRO A 277 90.72 -59.28 -44.08
C PRO A 277 89.32 -58.62 -43.87
N ASN A 278 89.18 -57.40 -44.46
CA ASN A 278 88.04 -56.76 -45.18
C ASN A 278 86.67 -56.58 -44.46
N ASN A 279 85.82 -55.57 -44.72
CA ASN A 279 85.69 -54.59 -45.81
C ASN A 279 84.70 -53.47 -45.39
N GLU A 280 84.81 -52.31 -46.06
CA GLU A 280 83.73 -51.37 -46.52
C GLU A 280 82.60 -50.93 -45.55
N GLY A 281 82.15 -49.68 -45.50
CA GLY A 281 82.33 -48.54 -46.39
C GLY A 281 81.22 -47.51 -46.11
N ASP A 282 81.56 -46.24 -46.32
CA ASP A 282 80.71 -45.12 -46.79
C ASP A 282 79.62 -44.52 -45.88
N ALA A 283 79.69 -43.23 -45.52
CA ALA A 283 79.41 -42.03 -46.35
C ALA A 283 77.89 -41.90 -46.61
N VAL A 284 77.21 -40.76 -46.51
CA VAL A 284 77.59 -39.35 -46.58
C VAL A 284 76.33 -38.48 -46.34
N ASP A 285 76.57 -37.22 -45.95
CA ASP A 285 75.80 -35.98 -46.14
C ASP A 285 74.29 -35.88 -45.83
N ASN A 286 73.87 -34.93 -44.97
CA ASN A 286 73.83 -33.46 -45.09
C ASN A 286 72.69 -32.90 -45.96
N VAL A 287 72.06 -31.89 -45.37
CA VAL A 287 71.62 -30.60 -45.93
C VAL A 287 70.16 -30.25 -45.59
N ASP A 288 70.11 -29.11 -44.90
CA ASP A 288 69.06 -28.12 -44.68
C ASP A 288 68.00 -27.93 -45.77
N VAL A 289 66.90 -27.26 -45.37
CA VAL A 289 66.50 -25.92 -45.86
C VAL A 289 64.98 -25.72 -45.60
N ALA A 290 64.64 -24.73 -44.77
CA ALA A 290 63.32 -24.09 -44.67
C ALA A 290 63.14 -23.08 -45.84
N PRO A 291 62.10 -22.20 -45.99
CA PRO A 291 60.96 -21.93 -45.12
C PRO A 291 59.62 -21.56 -45.84
N ASN A 292 58.62 -21.22 -45.02
CA ASN A 292 57.71 -20.07 -45.14
C ASN A 292 56.33 -20.15 -45.85
N ARG A 293 55.38 -19.48 -45.16
CA ARG A 293 54.24 -18.65 -45.61
C ARG A 293 52.85 -19.24 -45.96
N GLN A 294 51.93 -18.84 -45.08
CA GLN A 294 50.69 -18.04 -45.32
C GLN A 294 49.39 -18.67 -45.84
N ASN A 295 48.31 -18.11 -45.25
CA ASN A 295 46.93 -17.98 -45.75
C ASN A 295 46.06 -19.26 -45.72
N SER A 296 44.75 -19.24 -45.53
CA SER A 296 43.72 -18.25 -45.16
C SER A 296 42.38 -19.02 -45.17
N VAL A 297 41.45 -18.65 -44.29
CA VAL A 297 39.98 -18.58 -44.52
C VAL A 297 39.27 -19.84 -45.10
N ASN A 298 38.31 -20.41 -44.34
CA ASN A 298 36.92 -20.46 -44.81
C ASN A 298 35.89 -20.88 -43.74
N SER A 299 34.70 -20.34 -43.97
CA SER A 299 33.41 -20.40 -43.29
C SER A 299 32.57 -21.65 -43.57
N SER A 300 31.68 -22.01 -42.62
CA SER A 300 30.32 -22.56 -42.83
C SER A 300 29.71 -22.83 -41.44
N SER A 301 28.71 -22.11 -40.91
CA SER A 301 27.25 -22.17 -41.17
C SER A 301 26.66 -23.57 -41.31
N THR A 302 25.89 -24.05 -40.33
CA THR A 302 24.51 -24.61 -40.45
C THR A 302 23.96 -25.17 -39.12
N THR A 303 22.72 -24.77 -38.78
CA THR A 303 21.57 -25.51 -38.15
C THR A 303 21.85 -26.49 -36.99
N ASP A 304 21.14 -26.49 -35.85
CA ASP A 304 19.72 -26.23 -35.54
C ASP A 304 19.53 -25.43 -34.23
#